data_AF-A0A158F6X6-F1
#
_entry.id   AF-A0A158F6X6-F1
#
_cell.length_a   1.000
_cell.length_b   1.000
_cell.length_c   1.000
_cell.angle_alpha   90.00
_cell.angle_beta   90.00
_cell.angle_gamma   90.00
#
_symmetry.space_group_name_H-M   'P 1'
#
loop_
_entity.id
_entity.type
_entity.pdbx_description
1 polymer ?
#
loop_
_entity_poly.entity_id
_entity_poly.type
_entity_poly.pdbx_seq_one_letter_code
_entity_poly.pdbx_strand_id
1 'polypeptide(L)' 'MEGELPYERLVIIEFPTRQDAIAWYNSSEYQEILPMRLSSSKGIFAVVDGV' A
#
# COMPACT_ATOMS: atom_id res chain seq x y z
N MET A 1 -23.74 10.05 -0.82
CA MET A 1 -22.34 9.61 -0.96
C MET A 1 -22.34 8.33 -1.76
N GLU A 2 -21.42 8.17 -2.70
CA GLU A 2 -21.37 7.00 -3.58
C GLU A 2 -20.59 5.86 -2.90
N GLY A 3 -21.29 4.76 -2.57
CA GLY A 3 -20.71 3.59 -1.92
C GLY A 3 -20.30 3.80 -0.46
N GLU A 4 -20.08 2.69 0.24
CA GLU A 4 -19.47 2.66 1.58
C GLU A 4 -18.06 2.10 1.48
N LEU A 5 -17.10 2.70 2.19
CA LEU A 5 -15.74 2.17 2.29
C LEU A 5 -15.73 1.09 3.40
N PRO A 6 -15.51 -0.20 3.09
CA PRO A 6 -15.59 -1.27 4.08
C PRO A 6 -14.33 -1.38 4.97
N TYR A 7 -13.49 -0.35 5.00
CA TYR A 7 -12.21 -0.33 5.72
C TYR A 7 -12.13 0.87 6.65
N GLU A 8 -11.68 0.65 7.87
CA GLU A 8 -11.52 1.71 8.88
C GLU A 8 -10.34 2.66 8.59
N ARG A 9 -9.39 2.24 7.77
CA ARG A 9 -8.17 2.98 7.47
C ARG A 9 -7.87 3.00 5.97
N LEU A 10 -7.61 4.20 5.46
CA LEU A 10 -7.08 4.46 4.12
C LEU A 10 -5.71 5.16 4.25
N VAL A 11 -4.72 4.69 3.50
CA VAL A 11 -3.37 5.28 3.45
C VAL A 11 -3.02 5.54 1.99
N ILE A 12 -2.51 6.73 1.69
CA ILE A 12 -2.02 7.12 0.36
C ILE A 12 -0.56 7.54 0.52
N ILE A 13 0.31 6.98 -0.32
CA ILE A 13 1.75 7.29 -0.35
C ILE A 13 2.08 7.66 -1.79
N GLU A 14 2.60 8.86 -2.00
CA GLU A 14 3.03 9.34 -3.31
C GLU A 14 4.50 9.01 -3.54
N PHE A 15 4.82 8.58 -4.77
CA PHE A 15 6.18 8.31 -5.21
C PHE A 15 6.47 9.07 -6.52
N PRO A 16 7.73 9.47 -6.79
CA PRO A 16 8.07 10.19 -8.01
C PRO A 16 7.73 9.41 -9.28
N THR A 17 7.92 8.09 -9.26
CA THR A 17 7.56 7.18 -10.34
C THR A 17 6.91 5.90 -9.83
N ARG A 18 6.20 5.19 -10.72
CA ARG A 18 5.68 3.84 -10.45
C ARG A 18 6.80 2.89 -10.00
N GLN A 19 7.97 3.01 -10.62
CA GLN A 19 9.09 2.12 -10.34
C GLN A 19 9.63 2.33 -8.91
N ASP A 20 9.60 3.56 -8.40
CA ASP A 20 9.99 3.86 -7.02
C ASP A 20 9.04 3.20 -6.01
N ALA A 21 7.73 3.21 -6.29
CA ALA A 21 6.74 2.52 -5.44
C ALA A 21 6.97 0.99 -5.41
N ILE A 22 7.28 0.40 -6.58
CA ILE A 22 7.58 -1.03 -6.69
C ILE A 22 8.90 -1.36 -5.98
N ALA A 23 9.93 -0.52 -6.15
CA ALA A 23 11.23 -0.69 -5.50
C ALA A 23 11.10 -0.59 -3.98
N TRP A 24 10.31 0.36 -3.47
CA TRP A 24 9.99 0.46 -2.05
C TRP A 24 9.28 -0.79 -1.53
N TYR A 25 8.26 -1.30 -2.22
CA TYR A 25 7.57 -2.51 -1.80
C TYR A 25 8.49 -3.74 -1.77
N ASN A 26 9.43 -3.84 -2.73
CA ASN A 26 10.36 -4.95 -2.84
C ASN A 26 11.66 -4.77 -2.02
N SER A 27 11.81 -3.67 -1.29
CA SER A 27 13.02 -3.43 -0.49
C SER A 27 13.15 -4.44 0.65
N SER A 28 14.39 -4.76 1.05
CA SER A 28 14.66 -5.64 2.19
C SER A 28 13.95 -5.17 3.46
N GLU A 29 13.95 -3.86 3.69
CA GLU A 29 13.43 -3.19 4.86
C GLU A 29 11.90 -3.30 4.93
N TYR A 30 11.21 -3.12 3.79
CA TYR A 30 9.75 -3.28 3.76
C TYR A 30 9.34 -4.75 3.84
N GLN A 31 10.09 -5.64 3.17
CA GLN A 31 9.84 -7.08 3.21
C GLN A 31 10.04 -7.67 4.61
N GLU A 32 10.96 -7.15 5.41
CA GLU A 32 11.18 -7.56 6.80
C GLU A 32 9.93 -7.32 7.68
N ILE A 33 9.24 -6.20 7.47
CA ILE A 33 8.04 -5.83 8.26
C ILE A 33 6.71 -6.32 7.67
N LEU A 34 6.70 -6.75 6.41
CA LEU A 34 5.49 -7.17 5.70
C LEU A 34 4.71 -8.31 6.40
N PRO A 35 5.33 -9.37 6.96
CA PRO A 35 4.60 -10.43 7.66
C PRO A 35 3.79 -9.91 8.84
N MET A 36 4.35 -8.97 9.62
CA MET A 36 3.65 -8.34 10.74
C MET A 36 2.45 -7.52 10.27
N ARG A 37 2.57 -6.79 9.15
CA ARG A 37 1.45 -6.03 8.57
C ARG A 37 0.30 -6.95 8.17
N LEU A 38 0.62 -8.07 7.52
CA LEU A 38 -0.36 -9.04 7.03
C LEU A 38 -1.05 -9.81 8.16
N SER A 39 -0.35 -10.07 9.28
CA SER A 39 -0.97 -10.70 10.45
C SER A 39 -1.86 -9.74 11.24
N SER A 40 -1.56 -8.44 11.19
CA SER A 40 -2.26 -7.41 11.98
C SER A 40 -3.53 -6.89 11.30
N SER A 41 -3.69 -7.06 9.98
CA SER A 41 -4.83 -6.49 9.26
C SER A 41 -5.10 -7.19 7.92
N LYS A 42 -6.36 -7.15 7.48
CA LYS A 42 -6.76 -7.48 6.11
C LYS A 42 -7.09 -6.19 5.37
N GLY A 43 -6.62 -6.06 4.14
CA GLY A 43 -6.87 -4.87 3.33
C GLY A 43 -6.37 -5.05 1.90
N ILE A 44 -6.68 -4.07 1.07
CA ILE A 44 -6.22 -4.00 -0.31
C ILE A 44 -4.95 -3.13 -0.36
N PHE A 45 -3.99 -3.54 -1.18
CA PHE A 45 -2.82 -2.74 -1.54
C PHE A 45 -2.80 -2.61 -3.06
N ALA A 46 -2.68 -1.39 -3.58
CA ALA A 46 -2.67 -1.13 -5.02
C ALA A 46 -1.67 -0.02 -5.34
N VAL A 47 -1.04 -0.11 -6.52
CA VAL A 47 -0.19 0.93 -7.10
C VAL A 47 -0.90 1.48 -8.33
N VAL A 48 -1.29 2.75 -8.26
CA VAL A 48 -2.04 3.45 -9.31
C VAL A 48 -1.14 4.50 -9.93
N ASP A 49 -1.17 4.62 -11.25
CA ASP A 49 -0.44 5.67 -11.97
C ASP A 49 -1.24 6.97 -11.93
N GLY A 50 -0.56 8.08 -11.66
CA GLY A 50 -1.14 9.42 -11.73
C GLY A 50 -1.51 9.83 -13.17
N VAL A 51 -2.37 10.84 -13.28
CA VAL A 51 -2.78 11.47 -14.55
C VAL A 51 -1.94 12.71 -14.86
#